data_AF-A0A9P7I5H9-F1
#
_entry.id   AF-A0A9P7I5H9-F1
#
_cell.length_a   1.000
_cell.length_b   1.000
_cell.length_c   1.000
_cell.angle_alpha   90.00
_cell.angle_beta   90.00
_cell.angle_gamma   90.00
#
_symmetry.space_group_name_H-M   'P 1'
#
loop_
_entity.id
_entity.type
_entity.pdbx_description
1 polymer ?
#
loop_
_entity_poly.entity_id
_entity_poly.type
_entity_poly.pdbx_seq_one_letter_code
_entity_poly.pdbx_strand_id
1 'polypeptide(L)'
;MARPHEMINMLWQPPFTRVGRGRCMHKLDKTLPENSKYYGYWGYIIYRTHYTLESDEHWNTLLDALKRQTRLAVGYYQDEPFEDELMHQRADFLPKAWYYKSQKQYSDDIERIKDLFHLDIRQDPSLDGLGVHEIREVCLRDRPEEEEAMAGR
;
A
#
# COMPACT_ATOMS: atom_id res chain seq x y z
N MET A 1 -9.48 -6.23 -9.96
CA MET A 1 -8.34 -5.66 -9.20
C MET A 1 -8.77 -4.27 -8.76
N ALA A 2 -8.37 -3.79 -7.58
CA ALA A 2 -8.74 -2.45 -7.15
C ALA A 2 -8.19 -1.41 -8.15
N ARG A 3 -9.00 -0.40 -8.48
CA ARG A 3 -8.61 0.71 -9.35
C ARG A 3 -7.71 1.70 -8.61
N PRO A 4 -6.89 2.52 -9.30
CA PRO A 4 -5.97 3.44 -8.65
C PRO A 4 -6.62 4.38 -7.63
N HIS A 5 -7.82 4.91 -7.92
CA HIS A 5 -8.52 5.77 -6.96
C HIS A 5 -8.93 5.02 -5.68
N GLU A 6 -9.36 3.76 -5.80
CA GLU A 6 -9.72 2.92 -4.66
C GLU A 6 -8.49 2.60 -3.83
N MET A 7 -7.38 2.25 -4.49
CA MET A 7 -6.10 1.97 -3.84
C MET A 7 -5.62 3.17 -3.02
N ILE A 8 -5.59 4.37 -3.61
CA ILE A 8 -5.22 5.58 -2.87
C ILE A 8 -6.18 5.85 -1.72
N ASN A 9 -7.48 5.68 -1.90
CA ASN A 9 -8.45 5.89 -0.82
C ASN A 9 -8.30 4.88 0.33
N MET A 10 -7.92 3.64 0.04
CA MET A 10 -7.65 2.61 1.05
C MET A 10 -6.35 2.88 1.81
N LEU A 11 -5.33 3.37 1.11
CA LEU A 11 -4.03 3.71 1.70
C LEU A 11 -4.07 5.03 2.48
N TRP A 12 -4.91 5.97 2.09
CA TRP A 12 -4.98 7.29 2.73
C TRP A 12 -5.74 7.25 4.06
N GLN A 13 -5.02 7.37 5.18
CA GLN A 13 -5.53 7.27 6.54
C GLN A 13 -5.25 8.55 7.37
N PRO A 14 -5.87 9.69 7.01
CA PRO A 14 -5.66 10.94 7.74
C PRO A 14 -6.29 10.88 9.14
N PRO A 15 -5.78 11.67 10.10
CA PRO A 15 -6.34 11.76 11.44
C PRO A 15 -7.78 12.27 11.35
N PHE A 16 -8.68 11.63 12.07
CA PHE A 16 -10.07 12.04 12.16
C PHE A 16 -10.36 12.61 13.54
N THR A 17 -11.21 13.64 13.58
CA THR A 17 -11.82 14.11 14.82
C THR A 17 -13.20 13.47 14.98
N ARG A 18 -13.55 13.09 16.21
CA ARG A 18 -14.94 12.73 16.52
C ARG A 18 -15.71 14.01 16.78
N VAL A 19 -16.74 14.27 15.98
CA VAL A 19 -17.68 15.37 16.20
C VAL A 19 -19.05 14.75 16.43
N GLY A 20 -19.45 14.62 17.70
CA GLY A 20 -20.68 13.91 18.09
C GLY A 20 -20.63 12.41 17.75
N ARG A 21 -21.65 11.90 17.04
CA ARG A 21 -21.70 10.51 16.54
C ARG A 21 -20.96 10.30 15.21
N GLY A 22 -20.46 11.36 14.59
CA GLY A 22 -19.77 11.32 13.30
C GLY A 22 -18.25 11.31 13.42
N ARG A 23 -17.57 10.73 12.43
CA ARG A 23 -16.13 10.93 12.21
C ARG A 23 -15.96 12.01 11.16
N CYS A 24 -15.23 13.08 11.49
CA CYS A 24 -14.84 14.10 10.54
C CYS A 24 -13.36 13.90 10.22
N MET A 25 -13.05 13.49 8.99
CA MET A 25 -11.66 13.46 8.55
C MET A 25 -11.15 14.89 8.39
N HIS A 26 -9.93 15.17 8.86
CA HIS A 26 -9.30 16.44 8.55
C HIS A 26 -9.13 16.57 7.04
N LYS A 27 -9.45 17.75 6.50
CA LYS A 27 -9.23 18.08 5.09
C LYS A 27 -7.75 18.35 4.86
N LEU A 28 -6.96 17.29 4.83
CA LEU A 28 -5.55 17.33 4.46
C LEU A 28 -5.41 17.05 2.97
N ASP A 29 -4.46 17.74 2.33
CA ASP A 29 -4.14 17.47 0.93
C ASP A 29 -3.21 16.25 0.85
N LYS A 30 -3.70 15.19 0.20
CA LYS A 30 -2.98 13.92 0.01
C LYS A 30 -1.76 14.03 -0.89
N THR A 31 -1.63 15.14 -1.64
CA THR A 31 -0.54 15.36 -2.60
C THR A 31 0.70 16.00 -1.98
N LEU A 32 0.55 16.60 -0.80
CA LEU A 32 1.64 17.29 -0.11
C LEU A 32 2.61 16.30 0.54
N PRO A 33 3.94 16.49 0.39
CA PRO A 33 4.94 15.59 0.95
C PRO A 33 4.90 15.52 2.47
N GLU A 34 4.50 16.60 3.16
CA GLU A 34 4.37 16.65 4.63
C GLU A 34 3.31 15.69 5.16
N ASN A 35 2.37 15.31 4.31
CA ASN A 35 1.26 14.43 4.64
C ASN A 35 1.53 12.96 4.25
N SER A 36 2.72 12.64 3.74
CA SER A 36 3.11 11.27 3.37
C SER A 36 2.97 10.27 4.53
N LYS A 37 3.21 10.71 5.77
CA LYS A 37 3.02 9.94 7.01
C LYS A 37 1.58 9.45 7.27
N TYR A 38 0.60 9.95 6.54
CA TYR A 38 -0.80 9.52 6.68
C TYR A 38 -1.18 8.42 5.68
N TYR A 39 -0.26 8.00 4.83
CA TYR A 39 -0.45 6.78 4.06
C TYR A 39 -0.16 5.57 4.94
N GLY A 40 -1.10 4.63 4.97
CA GLY A 40 -0.92 3.34 5.60
C GLY A 40 0.07 2.46 4.83
N TYR A 41 0.45 1.36 5.45
CA TYR A 41 1.39 0.41 4.89
C TYR A 41 0.86 -0.23 3.60
N TRP A 42 1.58 -0.06 2.50
CA TRP A 42 1.31 -0.71 1.20
C TRP A 42 2.43 -1.68 0.86
N GLY A 43 2.21 -2.97 1.00
CA GLY A 43 3.29 -3.93 0.83
C GLY A 43 3.05 -5.28 1.45
N TYR A 44 4.12 -6.05 1.54
CA TYR A 44 4.15 -7.33 2.25
C TYR A 44 5.37 -7.40 3.16
N ILE A 45 5.14 -7.90 4.37
CA ILE A 45 6.20 -8.40 5.23
C ILE A 45 6.44 -9.85 4.86
N ILE A 46 7.65 -10.17 4.43
CA ILE A 46 8.05 -11.51 4.04
C ILE A 46 9.03 -12.03 5.08
N TYR A 47 8.58 -13.02 5.83
CA TYR A 47 9.40 -13.72 6.80
C TYR A 47 10.21 -14.82 6.11
N ARG A 48 11.50 -14.88 6.42
CA ARG A 48 12.41 -15.92 5.93
C ARG A 48 13.01 -16.68 7.12
N THR A 49 12.88 -18.01 7.07
CA THR A 49 13.33 -18.92 8.14
C THR A 49 14.69 -19.57 7.86
N HIS A 50 15.10 -19.70 6.59
CA HIS A 50 16.33 -20.41 6.20
C HIS A 50 17.28 -19.55 5.37
N TYR A 51 18.57 -19.59 5.72
CA TYR A 51 19.64 -18.85 5.07
C TYR A 51 20.77 -19.79 4.66
N THR A 52 21.04 -19.84 3.35
CA THR A 52 22.24 -20.43 2.79
C THR A 52 22.75 -19.48 1.70
N LEU A 53 24.06 -19.49 1.46
CA LEU A 53 24.68 -18.60 0.47
C LEU A 53 24.06 -18.75 -0.92
N GLU A 54 23.76 -19.99 -1.33
CA GLU A 54 23.08 -20.30 -2.60
C GLU A 54 21.61 -19.86 -2.58
N SER A 55 20.93 -19.97 -1.43
CA SER A 55 19.54 -19.52 -1.30
C SER A 55 19.40 -18.01 -1.35
N ASP A 56 20.42 -17.24 -0.99
CA ASP A 56 20.37 -15.77 -0.95
C ASP A 56 20.25 -15.17 -2.36
N GLU A 57 20.95 -15.72 -3.35
CA GLU A 57 20.85 -15.27 -4.74
C GLU A 57 19.44 -15.50 -5.30
N HIS A 58 18.89 -16.69 -5.09
CA HIS A 58 17.53 -17.02 -5.50
C HIS A 58 16.48 -16.16 -4.76
N TRP A 59 16.70 -15.90 -3.48
CA TRP A 59 15.83 -15.03 -2.69
C TRP A 59 15.82 -13.59 -3.21
N ASN A 60 16.99 -13.02 -3.47
CA ASN A 60 17.10 -11.67 -4.02
C ASN A 60 16.47 -11.57 -5.41
N THR A 61 16.63 -12.61 -6.24
CA THR A 61 15.99 -12.70 -7.55
C THR A 61 14.47 -12.73 -7.44
N LEU A 62 13.92 -13.50 -6.49
CA LEU A 62 12.49 -13.54 -6.23
C LEU A 62 11.95 -12.17 -5.78
N LEU A 63 12.64 -11.51 -4.86
CA LEU A 63 12.23 -10.20 -4.35
C LEU A 63 12.25 -9.13 -5.46
N ASP A 64 13.28 -9.12 -6.29
CA ASP A 64 13.38 -8.21 -7.44
C ASP A 64 12.27 -8.50 -8.46
N ALA A 65 12.02 -9.78 -8.78
CA ALA A 65 10.92 -10.17 -9.66
C ALA A 65 9.56 -9.71 -9.12
N LEU A 66 9.30 -9.89 -7.82
CA LEU A 66 8.03 -9.49 -7.20
C LEU A 66 7.85 -7.97 -7.18
N LYS A 67 8.92 -7.20 -6.91
CA LYS A 67 8.90 -5.73 -7.03
C LYS A 67 8.61 -5.29 -8.45
N ARG A 68 9.28 -5.88 -9.45
CA ARG A 68 9.07 -5.55 -10.87
C ARG A 68 7.66 -5.91 -11.33
N GLN A 69 7.18 -7.10 -11.00
CA GLN A 69 5.83 -7.54 -11.36
C GLN A 69 4.76 -6.63 -10.75
N THR A 70 4.92 -6.23 -9.49
CA THR A 70 3.95 -5.31 -8.85
C THR A 70 3.98 -3.94 -9.51
N ARG A 71 5.16 -3.39 -9.80
CA ARG A 71 5.30 -2.13 -10.54
C ARG A 71 4.68 -2.18 -11.93
N LEU A 72 4.85 -3.30 -12.65
CA LEU A 72 4.24 -3.51 -13.96
C LEU A 72 2.72 -3.66 -13.87
N ALA A 73 2.22 -4.42 -12.89
CA ALA A 73 0.79 -4.61 -12.67
C ALA A 73 0.08 -3.28 -12.34
N VAL A 74 0.70 -2.42 -11.54
CA VAL A 74 0.21 -1.05 -11.31
C VAL A 74 0.41 -0.16 -12.54
N GLY A 75 1.52 -0.37 -13.27
CA GLY A 75 1.84 0.33 -14.52
C GLY A 75 0.82 0.11 -15.64
N TYR A 76 0.12 -1.03 -15.67
CA TYR A 76 -0.98 -1.31 -16.59
C TYR A 76 -2.00 -0.16 -16.67
N TYR A 77 -2.30 0.48 -15.53
CA TYR A 77 -3.25 1.60 -15.47
C TYR A 77 -2.73 2.90 -16.11
N GLN A 78 -1.42 3.03 -16.34
CA GLN A 78 -0.85 4.18 -17.04
C GLN A 78 -1.04 4.09 -18.55
N ASP A 79 -1.08 2.86 -19.06
CA ASP A 79 -1.28 2.57 -20.47
C ASP A 79 -2.77 2.60 -20.86
N GLU A 80 -3.68 2.45 -19.89
CA GLU A 80 -5.12 2.62 -20.12
C GLU A 80 -5.50 4.10 -20.37
N PRO A 81 -6.40 4.37 -21.33
CA PRO A 81 -6.96 5.70 -21.53
C PRO A 81 -7.58 6.25 -20.25
N PHE A 82 -7.31 7.52 -19.95
CA PHE A 82 -7.86 8.20 -18.77
C PHE A 82 -9.40 8.23 -18.79
N GLU A 83 -9.99 8.29 -19.97
CA GLU A 83 -11.43 8.23 -20.18
C GLU A 83 -12.03 6.93 -19.61
N ASP A 84 -11.32 5.81 -19.70
CA ASP A 84 -11.81 4.53 -19.18
C ASP A 84 -11.92 4.58 -17.66
N GLU A 85 -10.93 5.14 -16.96
CA GLU A 85 -11.00 5.36 -15.51
C GLU A 85 -12.18 6.26 -15.13
N LEU A 86 -12.41 7.35 -15.86
CA LEU A 86 -13.57 8.21 -15.63
C LEU A 86 -14.90 7.50 -15.88
N MET A 87 -14.97 6.62 -16.88
CA MET A 87 -16.15 5.80 -17.14
C MET A 87 -16.39 4.80 -16.02
N HIS A 88 -15.34 4.19 -15.47
CA HIS A 88 -15.43 3.33 -14.29
C HIS A 88 -15.95 4.09 -13.07
N GLN A 89 -15.38 5.26 -12.74
CA GLN A 89 -15.84 6.08 -11.62
C GLN A 89 -17.31 6.49 -11.74
N ARG A 90 -17.83 6.67 -12.97
CA ARG A 90 -19.25 6.93 -13.24
C ARG A 90 -20.13 5.71 -13.05
N ALA A 91 -19.66 4.54 -13.48
CA ALA A 91 -20.38 3.27 -13.37
C ALA A 91 -20.54 2.84 -11.91
N ASP A 92 -19.54 3.11 -11.08
CA ASP A 92 -19.53 2.77 -9.65
C ASP A 92 -20.35 3.74 -8.78
N PHE A 93 -21.11 4.65 -9.39
CA PHE A 93 -21.96 5.65 -8.73
C PHE A 93 -21.23 6.50 -7.67
N LEU A 94 -19.92 6.71 -7.85
CA LEU A 94 -19.16 7.54 -6.93
C LEU A 94 -19.64 9.00 -7.00
N PRO A 95 -19.61 9.74 -5.88
CA PRO A 95 -19.88 11.17 -5.92
C PRO A 95 -18.91 11.85 -6.89
N LYS A 96 -19.41 12.72 -7.79
CA LYS A 96 -18.56 13.48 -8.73
C LYS A 96 -17.40 14.23 -8.06
N ALA A 97 -17.55 14.57 -6.78
CA ALA A 97 -16.50 15.20 -5.99
C ALA A 97 -15.23 14.33 -5.83
N TRP A 98 -15.36 13.01 -6.04
CA TRP A 98 -14.28 12.03 -5.90
C TRP A 98 -13.66 11.65 -7.24
N TYR A 99 -14.17 12.21 -8.35
CA TYR A 99 -13.61 11.94 -9.67
C TYR A 99 -12.23 12.57 -9.79
N TYR A 100 -11.39 11.94 -10.60
CA TYR A 100 -10.18 12.60 -11.06
C TYR A 100 -10.53 13.85 -11.85
N LYS A 101 -9.84 14.95 -11.52
CA LYS A 101 -10.04 16.24 -12.18
C LYS A 101 -9.20 16.38 -13.45
N SER A 102 -8.11 15.62 -13.54
CA SER A 102 -7.20 15.63 -14.68
C SER A 102 -6.47 14.29 -14.81
N GLN A 103 -6.05 13.97 -16.04
CA GLN A 103 -5.18 12.82 -16.32
C GLN A 103 -3.88 12.90 -15.50
N LYS A 104 -3.33 14.11 -15.32
CA LYS A 104 -2.14 14.32 -14.49
C LYS A 104 -2.36 13.82 -13.06
N GLN A 105 -3.48 14.17 -12.43
CA GLN A 105 -3.79 13.73 -11.07
C GLN A 105 -3.88 12.19 -10.98
N TYR A 106 -4.44 11.55 -12.00
CA TYR A 106 -4.50 10.11 -12.10
C TYR A 106 -3.11 9.47 -12.23
N SER A 107 -2.28 9.97 -13.15
CA SER A 107 -0.91 9.50 -13.33
C SER A 107 -0.05 9.69 -12.07
N ASP A 108 -0.17 10.85 -11.41
CA ASP A 108 0.52 11.15 -10.15
C ASP A 108 0.11 10.18 -9.03
N ASP A 109 -1.17 9.81 -8.95
CA ASP A 109 -1.67 8.83 -7.99
C ASP A 109 -1.14 7.42 -8.31
N ILE A 110 -1.03 7.02 -9.59
CA ILE A 110 -0.44 5.73 -9.97
C ILE A 110 1.03 5.64 -9.56
N GLU A 111 1.82 6.69 -9.85
CA GLU A 111 3.22 6.73 -9.42
C GLU A 111 3.31 6.68 -7.89
N ARG A 112 2.43 7.40 -7.18
CA ARG A 112 2.38 7.30 -5.71
C ARG A 112 2.09 5.88 -5.22
N ILE A 113 1.17 5.14 -5.85
CA ILE A 113 0.91 3.73 -5.49
C ILE A 113 2.16 2.87 -5.70
N LYS A 114 2.92 3.10 -6.77
CA LYS A 114 4.17 2.37 -7.02
C LYS A 114 5.25 2.70 -5.99
N ASP A 115 5.36 3.97 -5.61
CA ASP A 115 6.38 4.45 -4.66
C ASP A 115 6.07 4.02 -3.23
N LEU A 116 4.79 3.97 -2.85
CA LEU A 116 4.36 3.46 -1.55
C LEU A 116 4.60 1.95 -1.40
N PHE A 117 4.76 1.22 -2.51
CA PHE A 117 4.90 -0.24 -2.47
C PHE A 117 6.27 -0.63 -1.92
N HIS A 118 6.25 -1.38 -0.83
CA HIS A 118 7.47 -1.88 -0.23
C HIS A 118 7.35 -3.35 0.18
N LEU A 119 8.51 -4.01 0.20
CA LEU A 119 8.66 -5.35 0.72
C LEU A 119 9.58 -5.25 1.91
N ASP A 120 9.04 -5.58 3.08
CA ASP A 120 9.83 -5.69 4.30
C ASP A 120 10.26 -7.15 4.47
N ILE A 121 11.54 -7.35 4.79
CA ILE A 121 12.15 -8.68 4.84
C ILE A 121 12.59 -8.90 6.27
N ARG A 122 11.92 -9.82 6.95
CA ARG A 122 12.19 -10.12 8.36
C ARG A 122 12.83 -11.49 8.50
N GLN A 123 13.87 -11.53 9.31
CA GLN A 123 14.53 -12.76 9.70
C GLN A 123 13.95 -13.22 11.03
N ASP A 124 13.29 -14.37 11.04
CA ASP A 124 12.86 -14.98 12.29
C ASP A 124 12.92 -16.51 12.21
N PRO A 125 14.02 -17.12 12.68
CA PRO A 125 14.16 -18.56 12.74
C PRO A 125 13.14 -19.23 13.67
N SER A 126 12.51 -18.50 14.59
CA SER A 126 11.50 -19.06 15.51
C SER A 126 10.18 -19.40 14.83
N LEU A 127 9.99 -18.94 13.58
CA LEU A 127 8.84 -19.27 12.76
C LEU A 127 8.94 -20.66 12.12
N ASP A 128 10.13 -21.28 12.15
CA ASP A 128 10.30 -22.64 11.63
C ASP A 128 9.50 -23.65 12.48
N GLY A 129 8.68 -24.47 11.81
CA GLY A 129 7.80 -25.43 12.47
C GLY A 129 6.46 -24.89 13.00
N LEU A 130 6.19 -23.58 12.90
CA LEU A 130 4.89 -23.01 13.27
C LEU A 130 3.79 -23.34 12.25
N GLY A 131 2.57 -23.54 12.74
CA GLY A 131 1.37 -23.66 11.92
C GLY A 131 0.88 -22.30 11.39
N VAL A 132 0.03 -22.32 10.37
CA VAL A 132 -0.54 -21.12 9.73
C VAL A 132 -1.20 -20.17 10.73
N HIS A 133 -1.86 -20.72 11.76
CA HIS A 133 -2.52 -19.91 12.80
C HIS A 133 -1.49 -19.13 13.65
N GLU A 134 -0.42 -19.80 14.08
CA GLU A 134 0.63 -19.22 14.92
C GLU A 134 1.41 -18.15 14.14
N ILE A 135 1.74 -18.43 12.87
CA ILE A 135 2.35 -17.43 11.97
C ILE A 135 1.45 -16.20 11.86
N ARG A 136 0.13 -16.39 11.71
CA ARG A 136 -0.81 -15.26 11.62
C ARG A 136 -0.83 -14.41 12.90
N GLU A 137 -0.71 -15.02 14.07
CA GLU A 137 -0.63 -14.27 15.34
C GLU A 137 0.65 -13.45 15.43
N VAL A 138 1.80 -13.99 15.00
CA VAL A 138 3.06 -13.25 14.93
C VAL A 138 2.90 -12.05 14.00
N CYS A 139 2.44 -12.25 12.76
CA CYS A 139 2.27 -11.15 11.80
C CYS A 139 1.30 -10.06 12.28
N LEU A 140 0.32 -10.40 13.12
CA LEU A 140 -0.62 -9.42 13.67
C LEU A 140 -0.01 -8.57 14.78
N ARG A 141 0.95 -9.10 15.54
CA ARG A 141 1.69 -8.37 16.58
C ARG A 141 2.81 -7.52 15.98
N ASP A 142 3.33 -7.94 14.84
CA ASP A 142 4.51 -7.34 14.19
C ASP A 142 4.10 -6.32 13.12
N ARG A 143 3.05 -5.54 13.40
CA ARG A 143 2.49 -4.62 12.41
C ARG A 143 3.46 -3.46 12.15
N PRO A 144 3.70 -3.11 10.89
CA PRO A 144 4.66 -2.07 10.52
C PRO A 144 4.20 -0.68 11.00
N GLU A 145 2.88 -0.50 11.15
CA GLU A 145 2.25 0.71 11.71
C GLU A 145 2.63 0.96 13.18
N GLU A 146 3.01 -0.09 13.93
CA GLU A 146 3.38 0.00 15.34
C GLU A 146 4.86 0.39 15.52
N GLU A 147 5.74 0.04 14.59
CA GLU A 147 7.16 0.44 14.62
C GLU A 147 7.34 1.94 14.34
N GLU A 148 6.62 2.51 13.35
CA GLU A 148 6.67 3.96 13.10
C GLU A 148 6.02 4.78 14.22
N ALA A 149 4.98 4.25 14.89
CA ALA A 149 4.39 4.89 16.06
C ALA A 149 5.34 4.93 17.27
N MET A 150 6.32 4.03 17.34
CA MET A 150 7.33 3.93 18.40
C MET A 150 8.66 4.62 18.04
N ALA A 151 8.94 4.85 16.74
CA ALA A 151 10.16 5.51 16.26
C ALA A 151 10.09 7.06 16.26
N GLY A 152 8.99 7.66 16.74
CA GLY A 152 8.78 9.11 16.75
C GLY A 152 8.43 9.71 18.12
N ARG A 153 9.44 9.99 18.93
CA ARG A 153 9.45 11.11 19.91
C ARG A 153 10.77 11.87 19.83
#